data_AF-A0A0L8I3P2-F1
#
_entry.id   AF-A0A0L8I3P2-F1
#
_cell.length_a   1.000
_cell.length_b   1.000
_cell.length_c   1.000
_cell.angle_alpha   90.00
_cell.angle_beta   90.00
_cell.angle_gamma   90.00
#
_symmetry.space_group_name_H-M   'P 1'
#
loop_
_entity.id
_entity.type
_entity.pdbx_description
1 polymer ?
#
loop_
_entity_poly.entity_id
_entity_poly.type
_entity_poly.pdbx_seq_one_letter_code
_entity_poly.pdbx_strand_id
1 'polypeptide(L)'
;MSIEADDLWKLNRFLSIGTEGPLYEFGEQILKRESAPTISKLIEDGKGKEVVKEVLAYTKEGKSIRKTPLLFCLALCTRSSDKIAKRDAYKALAEVCTLPTDLFTFIAFSQTLNNPSKGWGKLQRKTISSWYNSKDPKQLAENATRYKSKAGWTHKDVLRLTHTKASNDDSDLFETT
;
A
#
# COMPACT_ATOMS: atom_id res chain seq x y z
N MET A 1 21.84 -12.66 0.20
CA MET A 1 22.51 -12.06 -0.97
C MET A 1 22.01 -10.63 -1.04
N SER A 2 22.89 -9.66 -0.79
CA SER A 2 22.57 -8.24 -0.66
C SER A 2 22.12 -7.61 -2.00
N ILE A 3 21.31 -6.54 -1.93
CA ILE A 3 21.07 -5.64 -3.07
C ILE A 3 22.41 -5.02 -3.51
N GLU A 4 22.62 -4.89 -4.83
CA GLU A 4 23.78 -4.20 -5.38
C GLU A 4 23.76 -2.72 -5.01
N ALA A 5 24.91 -2.09 -4.79
CA ALA A 5 24.98 -0.71 -4.28
C ALA A 5 24.25 0.31 -5.18
N ASP A 6 24.30 0.12 -6.51
CA ASP A 6 23.62 0.99 -7.47
C ASP A 6 22.09 0.82 -7.43
N ASP A 7 21.61 -0.44 -7.40
CA ASP A 7 20.17 -0.74 -7.29
C ASP A 7 19.59 -0.23 -5.96
N LEU A 8 20.36 -0.30 -4.88
CA LEU A 8 19.96 0.24 -3.57
C LEU A 8 19.87 1.77 -3.59
N TRP A 9 20.81 2.45 -4.24
CA TRP A 9 20.78 3.91 -4.39
C TRP A 9 19.55 4.36 -5.19
N LYS A 10 19.24 3.68 -6.31
CA LYS A 10 18.05 3.96 -7.14
C LYS A 10 16.77 3.73 -6.36
N LEU A 11 16.68 2.63 -5.62
CA LEU A 11 15.55 2.34 -4.74
C LEU A 11 15.36 3.46 -3.71
N ASN A 12 16.41 3.82 -2.97
CA ASN A 12 16.34 4.86 -1.94
C ASN A 12 15.97 6.23 -2.52
N ARG A 13 16.48 6.57 -3.71
CA ARG A 13 16.11 7.77 -4.44
C ARG A 13 14.61 7.77 -4.79
N PHE A 14 14.11 6.67 -5.33
CA PHE A 14 12.68 6.52 -5.65
C PHE A 14 11.81 6.62 -4.40
N LEU A 15 12.18 5.95 -3.30
CA LEU A 15 11.44 6.00 -2.04
C LEU A 15 11.41 7.42 -1.44
N SER A 16 12.47 8.21 -1.67
CA SER A 16 12.56 9.57 -1.13
C SER A 16 11.78 10.60 -1.96
N ILE A 17 11.92 10.57 -3.29
CA ILE A 17 11.47 11.65 -4.19
C ILE A 17 10.38 11.18 -5.18
N GLY A 18 10.31 9.89 -5.50
CA GLY A 18 9.32 9.32 -6.40
C GLY A 18 9.75 9.19 -7.87
N THR A 19 11.02 9.43 -8.18
CA THR A 19 11.57 9.20 -9.52
C THR A 19 12.97 8.61 -9.43
N GLU A 20 13.27 7.65 -10.30
CA GLU A 20 14.64 7.13 -10.53
C GLU A 20 15.42 8.01 -11.53
N GLY A 21 14.71 8.85 -12.31
CA GLY A 21 15.25 9.63 -13.41
C GLY A 21 15.57 11.10 -13.07
N PRO A 22 15.66 11.96 -14.10
CA PRO A 22 15.87 13.39 -13.92
C PRO A 22 14.68 14.05 -13.21
N LEU A 23 14.97 15.08 -12.42
CA LEU A 23 13.95 15.80 -11.63
C LEU A 23 13.10 16.75 -12.48
N TYR A 24 13.59 17.16 -13.65
CA TYR A 24 12.87 18.04 -14.56
C TYR A 24 12.10 17.20 -15.58
N GLU A 25 10.86 16.88 -15.26
CA GLU A 25 9.87 16.39 -16.20
C GLU A 25 8.72 17.40 -16.26
N PHE A 26 8.34 17.82 -17.47
CA PHE A 26 7.26 18.77 -17.69
C PHE A 26 5.91 18.06 -17.55
N GLY A 27 5.13 18.41 -16.51
CA GLY A 27 3.79 17.90 -16.27
C GLY A 27 3.64 17.12 -14.96
N GLU A 28 2.48 16.48 -14.77
CA GLU A 28 2.20 15.68 -13.59
C GLU A 28 2.87 14.30 -13.72
N GLN A 29 3.80 13.98 -12.81
CA GLN A 29 4.44 12.67 -12.76
C GLN A 29 3.45 11.58 -12.32
N ILE A 30 2.85 10.91 -13.31
CA ILE A 30 2.02 9.74 -13.10
C ILE A 30 2.95 8.55 -12.87
N LEU A 31 2.97 8.02 -11.64
CA LEU A 31 3.72 6.79 -11.34
C LEU A 31 3.12 5.61 -12.11
N LYS A 32 3.87 5.15 -13.11
CA LYS A 32 3.58 3.96 -13.90
C LYS A 32 4.62 2.89 -13.59
N ARG A 33 4.38 1.67 -14.07
CA ARG A 33 5.35 0.57 -13.92
C ARG A 33 6.74 0.94 -14.45
N GLU A 34 6.78 1.72 -15.53
CA GLU A 34 7.98 2.25 -16.17
C GLU A 34 8.75 3.25 -15.30
N SER A 35 8.10 3.86 -14.31
CA SER A 35 8.73 4.85 -13.41
C SER A 35 9.68 4.22 -12.39
N ALA A 36 9.63 2.89 -12.20
CA ALA A 36 10.45 2.17 -11.25
C ALA A 36 10.97 0.82 -11.81
N PRO A 37 11.83 0.85 -12.86
CA PRO A 37 12.40 -0.35 -13.45
C PRO A 37 13.26 -1.13 -12.44
N THR A 38 13.99 -0.43 -11.58
CA THR A 38 14.86 -1.06 -10.57
C THR A 38 14.05 -1.90 -9.59
N ILE A 39 12.89 -1.41 -9.14
CA ILE A 39 12.01 -2.15 -8.22
C ILE A 39 11.50 -3.43 -8.88
N SER A 40 11.11 -3.36 -10.16
CA SER A 40 10.65 -4.53 -10.90
C SER A 40 11.75 -5.58 -11.04
N LYS A 41 12.98 -5.16 -11.39
CA LYS A 41 14.16 -6.01 -11.45
C LYS A 41 14.44 -6.70 -10.11
N LEU A 42 14.47 -5.95 -9.01
CA LEU A 42 14.73 -6.50 -7.66
C LEU A 42 13.68 -7.53 -7.23
N ILE A 43 12.43 -7.35 -7.63
CA ILE A 43 11.36 -8.30 -7.37
C ILE A 43 11.57 -9.60 -8.18
N GLU A 44 11.95 -9.49 -9.45
CA GLU A 44 12.24 -10.63 -10.33
C GLU A 44 13.47 -11.42 -9.88
N ASP A 45 14.48 -10.74 -9.33
CA ASP A 45 15.68 -11.34 -8.73
C ASP A 45 15.43 -12.02 -7.37
N GLY A 46 14.17 -12.03 -6.89
CA GLY A 46 13.80 -12.62 -5.59
C GLY A 46 14.18 -11.77 -4.38
N LYS A 47 14.58 -10.50 -4.56
CA LYS A 47 14.92 -9.56 -3.48
C LYS A 47 13.72 -8.75 -3.00
N GLY A 48 12.49 -9.11 -3.37
CA GLY A 48 11.28 -8.37 -2.99
C GLY A 48 11.07 -8.23 -1.47
N LYS A 49 11.54 -9.18 -0.66
CA LYS A 49 11.51 -9.07 0.80
C LYS A 49 12.37 -7.91 1.33
N GLU A 50 13.55 -7.70 0.73
CA GLU A 50 14.47 -6.62 1.11
C GLU A 50 13.86 -5.26 0.74
N VAL A 51 13.22 -5.18 -0.43
CA VAL A 51 12.48 -3.98 -0.86
C VAL A 51 11.38 -3.61 0.13
N VAL A 52 10.56 -4.57 0.58
CA VAL A 52 9.51 -4.31 1.58
C VAL A 52 10.10 -3.84 2.92
N LYS A 53 11.25 -4.38 3.32
CA LYS A 53 11.96 -3.97 4.54
C LYS A 53 12.43 -2.51 4.45
N GLU A 54 12.98 -2.09 3.31
CA GLU A 54 13.38 -0.70 3.09
C GLU A 54 12.17 0.24 3.10
N VAL A 55 11.05 -0.14 2.48
CA VAL A 55 9.80 0.66 2.53
C VAL A 55 9.34 0.86 3.97
N LEU A 56 9.41 -0.17 4.81
CA LEU A 56 9.08 -0.07 6.23
C LEU A 56 10.05 0.83 7.01
N ALA A 57 11.35 0.73 6.72
CA ALA A 57 12.36 1.61 7.34
C ALA A 57 12.06 3.08 7.01
N TYR A 58 11.83 3.40 5.74
CA TYR A 58 11.46 4.75 5.28
C TYR A 58 10.17 5.27 5.91
N THR A 59 9.20 4.38 6.11
CA THR A 59 7.93 4.74 6.76
C THR A 59 8.14 5.10 8.23
N LYS A 60 8.97 4.34 8.95
CA LYS A 60 9.26 4.56 10.38
C LYS A 60 10.14 5.78 10.61
N GLU A 61 11.11 6.00 9.75
CA GLU A 61 12.05 7.12 9.86
C GLU A 61 11.49 8.43 9.28
N GLY A 62 10.37 8.38 8.53
CA GLY A 62 9.75 9.56 7.93
C GLY A 62 10.62 10.25 6.86
N LYS A 63 11.57 9.52 6.25
CA LYS A 63 12.55 10.07 5.29
C LYS A 63 11.97 10.44 3.94
N SER A 64 10.76 9.99 3.63
CA SER A 64 10.13 10.24 2.33
C SER A 64 9.37 11.56 2.30
N ILE A 65 9.57 12.34 1.23
CA ILE A 65 8.87 13.64 1.04
C ILE A 65 7.37 13.42 0.84
N ARG A 66 6.99 12.34 0.16
CA ARG A 66 5.60 11.99 -0.16
C ARG A 66 5.39 10.50 0.11
N LYS A 67 4.24 10.11 0.67
CA LYS A 67 3.94 8.67 0.86
C LYS A 67 3.66 7.94 -0.45
N THR A 68 3.33 8.65 -1.52
CA THR A 68 2.92 8.07 -2.81
C THR A 68 3.92 7.05 -3.38
N PRO A 69 5.25 7.28 -3.42
CA PRO A 69 6.22 6.30 -3.91
C PRO A 69 6.31 5.05 -3.03
N LEU A 70 6.16 5.20 -1.70
CA LEU A 70 6.12 4.06 -0.77
C LEU A 70 4.91 3.16 -1.07
N LEU A 71 3.74 3.77 -1.26
CA LEU A 71 2.50 3.07 -1.60
C LEU A 71 2.58 2.39 -2.97
N PHE A 72 3.22 3.04 -3.94
CA PHE A 72 3.45 2.50 -5.27
C PHE A 72 4.40 1.27 -5.22
N CYS A 73 5.50 1.37 -4.48
CA CYS A 73 6.43 0.27 -4.28
C CYS A 73 5.76 -0.93 -3.60
N LEU A 74 4.96 -0.67 -2.56
CA LEU A 74 4.19 -1.71 -1.87
C LEU A 74 3.16 -2.36 -2.83
N ALA A 75 2.50 -1.58 -3.68
CA ALA A 75 1.60 -2.10 -4.71
C ALA A 75 2.31 -3.01 -5.72
N LEU A 76 3.50 -2.64 -6.21
CA LEU A 76 4.34 -3.51 -7.05
C LEU A 76 4.67 -4.83 -6.34
N CYS A 77 5.11 -4.78 -5.08
CA CYS A 77 5.43 -5.97 -4.30
C CYS A 77 4.22 -6.90 -4.13
N THR A 78 3.01 -6.37 -3.94
CA THR A 78 1.80 -7.21 -3.82
C THR A 78 1.36 -7.89 -5.12
N ARG A 79 1.75 -7.32 -6.27
CA ARG A 79 1.44 -7.85 -7.62
C ARG A 79 2.55 -8.74 -8.20
N SER A 80 3.67 -8.87 -7.49
CA SER A 80 4.76 -9.77 -7.84
C SER A 80 4.35 -11.25 -7.90
N SER A 81 5.15 -12.05 -8.62
CA SER A 81 5.07 -13.51 -8.67
C SER A 81 5.57 -14.17 -7.38
N ASP A 82 6.46 -13.50 -6.64
CA ASP A 82 7.00 -14.00 -5.37
C ASP A 82 5.95 -13.98 -4.25
N LYS A 83 5.61 -15.16 -3.76
CA LYS A 83 4.64 -15.36 -2.67
C LYS A 83 5.13 -14.79 -1.35
N ILE A 84 6.45 -14.79 -1.10
CA ILE A 84 7.05 -14.33 0.16
C ILE A 84 6.97 -12.80 0.20
N ALA A 85 7.51 -12.12 -0.82
CA ALA A 85 7.41 -10.67 -0.95
C ALA A 85 5.96 -10.18 -0.91
N LYS A 86 5.04 -10.87 -1.60
CA LYS A 86 3.61 -10.54 -1.57
C LYS A 86 3.02 -10.62 -0.17
N ARG A 87 3.31 -11.69 0.58
CA ARG A 87 2.80 -11.86 1.95
C ARG A 87 3.37 -10.78 2.88
N ASP A 88 4.65 -10.48 2.77
CA ASP A 88 5.30 -9.48 3.62
C ASP A 88 4.83 -8.06 3.28
N ALA A 89 4.59 -7.74 2.01
CA ALA A 89 3.99 -6.48 1.59
C ALA A 89 2.58 -6.27 2.19
N TYR A 90 1.73 -7.30 2.22
CA TYR A 90 0.43 -7.21 2.87
C TYR A 90 0.51 -7.09 4.39
N LYS A 91 1.51 -7.68 5.05
CA LYS A 91 1.74 -7.45 6.49
C LYS A 91 2.14 -6.01 6.77
N ALA A 92 3.02 -5.45 5.92
CA ALA A 92 3.48 -4.07 6.01
C ALA A 92 2.37 -3.04 5.74
N LEU A 93 1.27 -3.44 5.10
CA LEU A 93 0.21 -2.53 4.65
C LEU A 93 -0.38 -1.69 5.79
N ALA A 94 -0.59 -2.26 6.98
CA ALA A 94 -1.17 -1.52 8.11
C ALA A 94 -0.20 -0.48 8.71
N GLU A 95 1.11 -0.73 8.65
CA GLU A 95 2.13 0.22 9.10
C GLU A 95 2.32 1.36 8.10
N VAL A 96 2.30 1.05 6.79
CA VAL A 96 2.51 2.06 5.73
C VAL A 96 1.24 2.89 5.48
N CYS A 97 0.08 2.24 5.37
CA CYS A 97 -1.20 2.90 5.12
C CYS A 97 -1.83 3.32 6.45
N THR A 98 -1.40 4.44 6.99
CA THR A 98 -1.95 4.97 8.26
C THR A 98 -3.33 5.60 8.08
N LEU A 99 -3.55 6.30 6.96
CA LEU A 99 -4.77 7.07 6.69
C LEU A 99 -5.60 6.39 5.60
N PRO A 100 -6.93 6.66 5.54
CA PRO A 100 -7.78 6.19 4.43
C PRO A 100 -7.28 6.63 3.06
N THR A 101 -6.74 7.84 2.95
CA THR A 101 -6.18 8.36 1.70
C THR A 101 -5.01 7.52 1.20
N ASP A 102 -4.17 7.04 2.12
CA ASP A 102 -3.03 6.17 1.79
C ASP A 102 -3.55 4.83 1.25
N LEU A 103 -4.56 4.26 1.91
CA LEU A 103 -5.22 3.03 1.48
C LEU A 103 -5.86 3.16 0.09
N PHE A 104 -6.58 4.26 -0.16
CA PHE A 104 -7.22 4.50 -1.46
C PHE A 104 -6.19 4.65 -2.59
N THR A 105 -5.10 5.39 -2.34
CA THR A 105 -4.00 5.52 -3.30
C THR A 105 -3.32 4.18 -3.55
N PHE A 106 -3.09 3.36 -2.52
CA PHE A 106 -2.58 2.01 -2.67
C PHE A 106 -3.52 1.14 -3.54
N ILE A 107 -4.83 1.19 -3.29
CA ILE A 107 -5.80 0.40 -4.06
C ILE A 107 -5.79 0.83 -5.52
N ALA A 108 -5.78 2.14 -5.79
CA ALA A 108 -5.67 2.69 -7.14
C ALA A 108 -4.43 2.16 -7.87
N PHE A 109 -3.25 2.26 -7.26
CA PHE A 109 -2.03 1.67 -7.84
C PHE A 109 -2.13 0.16 -8.04
N SER A 110 -2.70 -0.55 -7.07
CA SER A 110 -2.87 -2.00 -7.16
C SER A 110 -3.79 -2.40 -8.33
N GLN A 111 -4.70 -1.53 -8.76
CA GLN A 111 -5.59 -1.74 -9.90
C GLN A 111 -4.89 -1.39 -11.22
N THR A 112 -4.18 -0.25 -11.27
CA THR A 112 -3.41 0.17 -12.46
C THR A 112 -2.29 -0.81 -12.80
N LEU A 113 -1.65 -1.39 -11.78
CA LEU A 113 -0.57 -2.38 -11.93
C LEU A 113 -1.08 -3.81 -12.17
N ASN A 114 -2.40 -4.02 -12.15
CA ASN A 114 -2.98 -5.34 -12.24
C ASN A 114 -3.09 -5.79 -13.71
N ASN A 115 -2.85 -7.08 -13.97
CA ASN A 115 -3.22 -7.65 -15.26
C ASN A 115 -4.75 -7.69 -15.36
N PRO A 116 -5.34 -7.50 -16.55
CA PRO A 116 -6.81 -7.51 -16.76
C PRO A 116 -7.52 -8.74 -16.17
N SER A 117 -6.82 -9.87 -16.11
CA SER A 117 -7.35 -11.17 -15.66
C SER A 117 -7.32 -11.38 -14.14
N LYS A 118 -6.56 -10.58 -13.38
CA LYS A 118 -6.44 -10.73 -11.92
C LYS A 118 -7.30 -9.68 -11.24
N GLY A 119 -8.29 -10.09 -10.45
CA GLY A 119 -9.14 -9.17 -9.69
C GLY A 119 -8.68 -8.95 -8.25
N TRP A 120 -9.66 -8.72 -7.36
CA TRP A 120 -9.48 -8.68 -5.91
C TRP A 120 -9.25 -10.09 -5.36
N GLY A 121 -8.02 -10.41 -4.97
CA GLY A 121 -7.67 -11.71 -4.40
C GLY A 121 -8.07 -11.87 -2.93
N LYS A 122 -8.18 -13.12 -2.46
CA LYS A 122 -8.53 -13.46 -1.06
C LYS A 122 -7.62 -12.76 -0.04
N LEU A 123 -6.31 -12.71 -0.29
CA LEU A 123 -5.35 -12.07 0.60
C LEU A 123 -5.55 -10.54 0.67
N GLN A 124 -5.84 -9.90 -0.47
CA GLN A 124 -6.13 -8.46 -0.52
C GLN A 124 -7.40 -8.14 0.29
N ARG A 125 -8.49 -8.89 0.06
CA ARG A 125 -9.75 -8.70 0.79
C ARG A 125 -9.58 -8.88 2.29
N LYS A 126 -8.90 -9.95 2.71
CA LYS A 126 -8.62 -10.24 4.13
C LYS A 126 -7.79 -9.13 4.78
N THR A 127 -6.73 -8.67 4.12
CA THR A 127 -5.82 -7.67 4.69
C THR A 127 -6.52 -6.31 4.82
N ILE A 128 -7.24 -5.88 3.79
CA ILE A 128 -7.97 -4.60 3.85
C ILE A 128 -9.11 -4.69 4.86
N SER A 129 -9.82 -5.83 4.94
CA SER A 129 -10.84 -6.03 5.97
C SER A 129 -10.26 -5.95 7.38
N SER A 130 -9.09 -6.56 7.59
CA SER A 130 -8.37 -6.47 8.86
C SER A 130 -7.91 -5.05 9.18
N TRP A 131 -7.60 -4.24 8.16
CA TRP A 131 -7.22 -2.84 8.34
C TRP A 131 -8.38 -1.98 8.84
N TYR A 132 -9.59 -2.23 8.33
CA TYR A 132 -10.79 -1.56 8.84
C TYR A 132 -11.13 -1.99 10.26
N ASN A 133 -11.08 -3.30 10.53
CA ASN A 133 -11.41 -3.85 11.85
C ASN A 133 -10.33 -3.58 12.91
N SER A 134 -9.13 -3.14 12.54
CA SER A 134 -8.09 -2.77 13.51
C SER A 134 -8.20 -1.32 14.00
N LYS A 135 -9.13 -0.53 13.45
CA LYS A 135 -9.39 0.84 13.88
C LYS A 135 -10.53 0.85 14.88
N ASP A 136 -10.41 1.74 15.86
CA ASP A 136 -11.49 2.04 16.79
C ASP A 136 -12.73 2.58 16.04
N PRO A 137 -13.96 2.20 16.43
CA PRO A 137 -15.18 2.65 15.75
C PRO A 137 -15.31 4.18 15.64
N LYS A 138 -14.91 4.93 16.68
CA LYS A 138 -14.93 6.40 16.65
C LYS A 138 -13.92 6.94 15.65
N GLN A 139 -12.70 6.40 15.66
CA GLN A 139 -11.67 6.78 14.69
C GLN A 139 -12.11 6.44 13.25
N LEU A 140 -12.84 5.35 13.06
CA LEU A 140 -13.37 4.98 11.75
C LEU A 140 -14.44 5.98 11.28
N ALA A 141 -15.34 6.42 12.16
CA ALA A 141 -16.34 7.44 11.86
C ALA A 141 -15.70 8.81 11.51
N GLU A 142 -14.68 9.22 12.26
CA GLU A 142 -13.89 10.43 11.96
C GLU A 142 -13.22 10.33 10.59
N ASN A 143 -12.60 9.17 10.30
CA ASN A 143 -11.98 8.91 9.01
C ASN A 143 -12.97 8.95 7.85
N ALA A 144 -14.16 8.34 8.01
CA ALA A 144 -15.19 8.28 6.99
C ALA A 144 -15.79 9.66 6.65
N THR A 145 -15.86 10.55 7.64
CA THR A 145 -16.39 11.91 7.46
C THR A 145 -15.34 12.86 6.88
N ARG A 146 -14.09 12.76 7.36
CA ARG A 146 -12.98 13.62 6.92
C ARG A 146 -12.41 13.23 5.56
N TYR A 147 -12.22 11.95 5.31
CA TYR A 147 -11.54 11.42 4.12
C TYR A 147 -12.51 10.63 3.25
N LYS A 148 -13.52 11.30 2.69
CA LYS A 148 -14.61 10.67 1.92
C LYS A 148 -14.11 9.87 0.71
N SER A 149 -13.15 10.42 -0.02
CA SER A 149 -12.59 9.80 -1.22
C SER A 149 -11.17 10.26 -1.54
N LYS A 150 -10.41 9.43 -2.25
CA LYS A 150 -9.12 9.78 -2.87
C LYS A 150 -8.85 8.85 -4.05
N ALA A 151 -8.17 9.35 -5.07
CA ALA A 151 -7.76 8.56 -6.24
C ALA A 151 -8.91 7.75 -6.90
N GLY A 152 -10.13 8.31 -6.89
CA GLY A 152 -11.33 7.66 -7.45
C GLY A 152 -12.00 6.60 -6.57
N TRP A 153 -11.50 6.37 -5.35
CA TRP A 153 -12.02 5.37 -4.42
C TRP A 153 -12.72 6.02 -3.22
N THR A 154 -13.82 5.40 -2.78
CA THR A 154 -14.52 5.74 -1.53
C THR A 154 -14.47 4.60 -0.53
N HIS A 155 -14.75 4.89 0.75
CA HIS A 155 -14.94 3.86 1.78
C HIS A 155 -16.00 2.83 1.36
N LYS A 156 -17.13 3.29 0.81
CA LYS A 156 -18.23 2.44 0.35
C LYS A 156 -17.78 1.42 -0.70
N ASP A 157 -16.97 1.85 -1.66
CA ASP A 157 -16.47 0.98 -2.73
C ASP A 157 -15.55 -0.11 -2.16
N VAL A 158 -14.65 0.28 -1.26
CA VAL A 158 -13.69 -0.65 -0.64
C VAL A 158 -14.41 -1.67 0.24
N LEU A 159 -15.37 -1.24 1.07
CA LEU A 159 -16.14 -2.14 1.93
C LEU A 159 -16.99 -3.12 1.11
N ARG A 160 -17.58 -2.65 0.00
CA ARG A 160 -18.34 -3.50 -0.93
C ARG A 160 -17.49 -4.62 -1.54
N LEU A 161 -16.24 -4.33 -1.92
CA LEU A 161 -15.35 -5.30 -2.58
C LEU A 161 -14.65 -6.25 -1.60
N THR A 162 -14.43 -5.80 -0.36
CA THR A 162 -13.78 -6.60 0.67
C THR A 162 -14.74 -7.53 1.41
N HIS A 163 -16.05 -7.25 1.37
CA HIS A 163 -17.06 -7.94 2.17
C HIS A 163 -16.69 -7.97 3.65
N THR A 164 -16.21 -6.82 4.15
CA THR A 164 -15.89 -6.61 5.57
C THR A 164 -17.08 -6.95 6.44
N LYS A 165 -16.87 -7.87 7.37
CA LYS A 165 -17.77 -8.09 8.50
C LYS A 165 -17.24 -7.27 9.67
N ALA A 166 -18.09 -6.43 10.26
CA ALA A 166 -17.77 -5.76 11.51
C ALA A 166 -17.51 -6.82 12.58
N SER A 167 -16.38 -6.72 13.26
CA SER A 167 -16.14 -7.46 14.50
C SER A 167 -16.90 -6.74 15.60
N ASN A 168 -18.20 -7.02 15.72
CA ASN A 168 -18.96 -6.56 16.88
C ASN A 168 -18.62 -7.47 18.05
N ASP A 169 -18.01 -6.90 19.08
CA ASP A 169 -18.01 -7.40 20.46
C ASP A 169 -18.66 -6.31 21.35
N ASP A 170 -19.73 -5.69 20.83
CA ASP A 170 -20.59 -4.71 21.52
C ASP A 170 -21.93 -5.37 21.92
N SER A 171 -21.91 -6.64 22.32
CA SER A 171 -23.10 -7.34 22.85
C SER A 171 -23.24 -7.28 24.38
N ASP A 172 -22.27 -6.73 25.12
CA ASP A 172 -22.25 -6.83 26.60
C ASP A 172 -22.45 -5.50 27.37
N LEU A 173 -22.73 -4.38 26.69
CA LEU A 173 -22.87 -3.08 27.36
C LEU A 173 -24.31 -2.64 27.69
N PHE A 174 -25.33 -3.49 27.42
CA PHE A 174 -26.74 -3.14 27.67
C PHE A 174 -27.57 -4.19 28.41
N GLU A 175 -26.96 -5.14 29.13
CA GLU A 175 -27.69 -6.06 30.02
C GLU A 175 -27.19 -5.98 31.46
N THR A 176 -27.38 -4.84 32.13
CA THR A 176 -27.61 -4.80 33.59
C THR A 176 -28.33 -3.51 33.96
N THR A 177 -29.66 -3.55 34.00
CA THR A 177 -30.53 -2.78 34.91
C THR A 177 -31.76 -3.64 35.14
#